data_AF-A0A6V8P8N4-F1
#
_entry.id   AF-A0A6V8P8N4-F1
#
_cell.length_a   1.000
_cell.length_b   1.000
_cell.length_c   1.000
_cell.angle_alpha   90.00
_cell.angle_beta   90.00
_cell.angle_gamma   90.00
#
_symmetry.space_group_name_H-M   'P 1'
#
loop_
_entity.id
_entity.type
_entity.pdbx_description
1 polymer ?
#
loop_
_entity_poly.entity_id
_entity_poly.type
_entity_poly.pdbx_seq_one_letter_code
_entity_poly.pdbx_strand_id
1 'polypeptide(L)'
;MRNYLGGIHFLKYQVRDAVLTVLASHLAAADNLQTAGAKVGQSLPEVLSAAQQVVKQAGYDYTVSALLGEADFPTRLYGGQVYRAGRYQALQIYLAEGRGINWWCVLFP
;
A
#
# COMPACT_ATOMS: atom_id res chain seq x y z
N MET A 1 15.55 -21.99 -14.10
CA MET A 1 14.73 -20.81 -14.46
C MET A 1 13.71 -20.60 -13.35
N ARG A 2 13.89 -19.58 -12.49
CA ARG A 2 12.92 -19.28 -11.42
C ARG A 2 11.67 -18.68 -12.06
N ASN A 3 10.49 -19.21 -11.70
CA ASN A 3 9.19 -18.75 -12.17
C ASN A 3 8.97 -17.25 -11.83
N TYR A 4 9.29 -16.38 -12.79
CA TYR A 4 9.22 -14.92 -12.65
C TYR A 4 7.79 -14.40 -12.37
N LEU A 5 6.76 -15.12 -12.81
CA LEU A 5 5.36 -14.70 -12.67
C LEU A 5 4.77 -14.97 -11.27
N GLY A 6 5.27 -15.98 -10.54
CA GLY A 6 4.83 -16.26 -9.17
C GLY A 6 5.48 -15.37 -8.12
N GLY A 7 6.74 -14.96 -8.35
CA GLY A 7 7.52 -14.15 -7.40
C GLY A 7 6.99 -12.73 -7.22
N ILE A 8 6.44 -12.11 -8.27
CA ILE A 8 5.98 -10.72 -8.19
C ILE A 8 4.66 -10.55 -7.43
N HIS A 9 3.75 -11.54 -7.50
CA HIS A 9 2.53 -11.52 -6.69
C HIS A 9 2.85 -11.72 -5.21
N PHE A 10 3.76 -12.64 -4.91
CA PHE A 10 4.24 -12.87 -3.55
C PHE A 10 4.94 -11.64 -2.97
N LEU A 11 5.78 -10.95 -3.76
CA LEU A 11 6.42 -9.70 -3.35
C LEU A 11 5.40 -8.62 -2.97
N LYS A 12 4.32 -8.47 -3.74
CA LYS A 12 3.28 -7.47 -3.44
C LYS A 12 2.58 -7.76 -2.13
N TYR A 13 2.29 -9.02 -1.83
CA TYR A 13 1.68 -9.38 -0.54
C TYR A 13 2.61 -9.12 0.64
N GLN A 14 3.90 -9.42 0.51
CA GLN A 14 4.88 -9.11 1.57
C GLN A 14 5.03 -7.59 1.78
N VAL A 15 5.10 -6.82 0.70
CA VAL A 15 5.14 -5.35 0.78
C VAL A 15 3.87 -4.83 1.42
N ARG A 16 2.70 -5.35 1.03
CA ARG A 16 1.41 -5.01 1.64
C ARG A 16 1.42 -5.24 3.15
N ASP A 17 1.81 -6.43 3.58
CA ASP A 17 1.74 -6.82 4.98
C ASP A 17 2.71 -5.97 5.83
N ALA A 18 3.89 -5.65 5.31
CA ALA A 18 4.85 -4.75 5.96
C ALA A 18 4.30 -3.32 6.09
N VAL A 19 3.70 -2.78 5.03
CA VAL A 19 3.10 -1.43 5.07
C VAL A 19 1.90 -1.39 6.00
N LEU A 20 1.03 -2.41 5.99
CA LEU A 20 -0.10 -2.49 6.91
C LEU A 20 0.37 -2.56 8.37
N THR A 21 1.49 -3.21 8.65
CA THR A 21 2.08 -3.27 10.00
C THR A 21 2.52 -1.88 10.47
N VAL A 22 3.21 -1.13 9.61
CA VAL A 22 3.62 0.26 9.90
C VAL A 22 2.39 1.14 10.08
N LEU A 23 1.42 1.08 9.17
CA LEU A 23 0.22 1.92 9.27
C LEU A 23 -0.61 1.58 10.51
N ALA A 24 -0.72 0.31 10.88
CA ALA A 24 -1.47 -0.11 12.07
C ALA A 24 -0.90 0.49 13.35
N SER A 25 0.43 0.61 13.50
CA SER A 25 1.02 1.24 14.69
C SER A 25 0.73 2.75 14.75
N HIS A 26 0.75 3.43 13.61
CA HIS A 26 0.44 4.87 13.53
C HIS A 26 -1.06 5.19 13.65
N LEU A 27 -1.91 4.31 13.12
CA LEU A 27 -3.37 4.45 13.16
C LEU A 27 -3.97 3.99 14.48
N ALA A 28 -3.33 3.05 15.20
CA ALA A 28 -3.74 2.70 16.57
C ALA A 28 -3.71 3.91 17.52
N ALA A 29 -2.93 4.95 17.17
CA ALA A 29 -2.87 6.20 17.90
C ALA A 29 -3.84 7.27 17.36
N ALA A 30 -4.60 7.03 16.29
CA ALA A 30 -5.45 8.04 15.63
C ALA A 30 -6.89 8.00 16.16
N ASP A 31 -7.36 9.12 16.73
CA ASP A 31 -8.70 9.21 17.33
C ASP A 31 -9.82 9.55 16.32
N ASN A 32 -9.48 10.03 15.11
CA ASN A 32 -10.46 10.38 14.08
C ASN A 32 -9.90 10.36 12.65
N LEU A 33 -10.81 10.33 11.66
CA LEU A 33 -10.53 10.28 10.22
C LEU A 33 -9.60 11.38 9.70
N GLN A 34 -9.79 12.62 10.15
CA GLN A 34 -8.95 13.74 9.71
C GLN A 34 -7.52 13.61 10.22
N THR A 35 -7.33 13.10 11.45
CA THR A 35 -5.99 12.82 11.99
C THR A 35 -5.33 11.60 11.35
N ALA A 36 -6.12 10.62 10.88
CA ALA A 36 -5.61 9.42 10.23
C ALA A 36 -4.84 9.74 8.94
N GLY A 37 -5.42 10.58 8.05
CA GLY A 37 -4.76 10.98 6.81
C GLY A 37 -3.43 11.72 7.04
N ALA A 38 -3.38 12.62 8.02
CA ALA A 38 -2.16 13.34 8.37
C ALA A 38 -1.08 12.41 8.95
N LYS A 39 -1.46 11.49 9.85
CA LYS A 39 -0.54 10.48 10.42
C LYS A 39 0.01 9.53 9.37
N VAL A 40 -0.82 9.12 8.41
CA VAL A 40 -0.38 8.32 7.27
C VAL A 40 0.62 9.10 6.43
N GLY A 41 0.33 10.37 6.13
CA GLY A 41 1.25 11.26 5.42
C GLY A 41 2.62 11.37 6.13
N GLN A 42 2.61 11.49 7.46
CA GLN A 42 3.83 11.54 8.27
C GLN A 42 4.58 10.19 8.32
N SER A 43 3.86 9.07 8.23
CA SER A 43 4.45 7.73 8.19
C SER A 43 5.02 7.33 6.82
N LEU A 44 4.82 8.14 5.77
CA LEU A 44 5.28 7.81 4.41
C LEU A 44 6.77 7.44 4.32
N PRO A 45 7.72 8.13 4.98
CA PRO A 45 9.12 7.73 4.94
C PRO A 45 9.36 6.33 5.53
N GLU A 46 8.65 5.97 6.60
CA GLU A 46 8.75 4.66 7.24
C GLU A 46 8.11 3.56 6.39
N VAL A 47 6.94 3.85 5.80
CA VAL A 47 6.27 2.99 4.82
C VAL A 47 7.20 2.68 3.64
N LEU A 48 7.84 3.71 3.08
CA LEU A 48 8.79 3.54 1.96
C LEU A 48 10.00 2.69 2.38
N SER A 49 10.56 2.96 3.56
CA SER A 49 11.69 2.19 4.10
C SER A 49 11.34 0.71 4.26
N ALA A 50 10.20 0.40 4.90
CA ALA A 50 9.73 -0.95 5.12
C ALA A 50 9.48 -1.70 3.80
N ALA A 51 8.81 -1.05 2.85
CA ALA A 51 8.55 -1.63 1.53
C ALA A 51 9.85 -1.87 0.75
N GLN A 52 10.79 -0.92 0.78
CA GLN A 52 12.09 -1.06 0.10
C GLN A 52 12.93 -2.17 0.72
N GLN A 53 12.85 -2.36 2.05
CA GLN A 53 13.53 -3.45 2.74
C GLN A 53 13.00 -4.82 2.30
N VAL A 54 11.68 -4.99 2.22
CA VAL A 54 11.05 -6.23 1.71
C VAL A 54 11.51 -6.53 0.29
N VAL A 55 11.52 -5.53 -0.59
CA VAL A 55 11.99 -5.67 -1.98
C VAL A 55 13.43 -6.18 -2.03
N LYS A 56 14.34 -5.57 -1.25
CA LYS A 56 15.75 -5.99 -1.18
C LYS A 56 15.90 -7.40 -0.61
N GLN A 57 15.18 -7.74 0.46
CA GLN A 57 15.23 -9.07 1.09
C GLN A 57 14.71 -10.17 0.17
N ALA A 58 13.74 -9.85 -0.69
CA ALA A 58 13.25 -10.75 -1.73
C ALA A 58 14.21 -10.89 -2.93
N GLY A 59 15.34 -10.16 -2.94
CA GLY A 59 16.37 -10.23 -3.98
C GLY A 59 16.07 -9.40 -5.22
N TYR A 60 15.25 -8.34 -5.09
CA TYR A 60 14.92 -7.42 -6.17
C TYR A 60 15.52 -6.03 -5.91
N ASP A 61 15.82 -5.30 -6.98
CA ASP A 61 16.31 -3.91 -6.95
C ASP A 61 15.26 -2.91 -7.43
N TYR A 62 13.98 -3.20 -7.18
CA TYR A 62 12.91 -2.28 -7.55
C TYR A 62 12.93 -1.03 -6.67
N THR A 63 12.79 0.14 -7.29
CA THR A 63 12.47 1.39 -6.59
C THR A 63 11.07 1.31 -6.00
N VAL A 64 10.88 1.80 -4.78
CA VAL A 64 9.55 1.96 -4.19
C VAL A 64 9.18 3.44 -4.12
N SER A 65 7.97 3.78 -4.52
CA SER A 65 7.39 5.11 -4.30
C SER A 65 5.97 5.00 -3.72
N ALA A 66 5.51 6.07 -3.07
CA ALA A 66 4.23 6.13 -2.40
C ALA A 66 3.55 7.47 -2.66
N LEU A 67 2.24 7.44 -2.88
CA LEU A 67 1.40 8.62 -3.08
C LEU A 67 0.16 8.54 -2.19
N LEU A 68 -0.03 9.53 -1.33
CA LEU A 68 -1.28 9.72 -0.60
C LEU A 68 -2.14 10.73 -1.36
N GLY A 69 -3.31 10.33 -1.83
CA GLY A 69 -4.20 11.19 -2.60
C GLY A 69 -5.51 10.52 -2.99
N GLU A 70 -6.30 11.18 -3.82
CA GLU A 70 -7.53 10.56 -4.35
C GLU A 70 -7.20 9.50 -5.41
N ALA A 71 -7.89 8.36 -5.32
CA ALA A 71 -7.85 7.33 -6.35
C ALA A 71 -9.27 6.86 -6.67
N ASP A 72 -9.49 6.50 -7.93
CA ASP A 72 -10.75 5.94 -8.40
C ASP A 72 -10.82 4.45 -8.07
N PHE A 73 -11.87 4.04 -7.36
CA PHE A 73 -12.14 2.63 -7.04
C PHE A 73 -13.41 2.16 -7.74
N PRO A 74 -13.42 0.92 -8.28
CA PRO A 74 -14.65 0.28 -8.67
C PRO A 74 -15.45 -0.16 -7.43
N THR A 75 -16.71 -0.53 -7.62
CA THR A 75 -17.49 -1.16 -6.56
C THR A 75 -16.81 -2.45 -6.09
N ARG A 76 -16.56 -2.58 -4.78
CA ARG A 76 -15.89 -3.73 -4.16
C ARG A 76 -16.65 -4.19 -2.93
N LEU A 77 -16.64 -5.51 -2.70
CA LEU A 77 -17.09 -6.12 -1.46
C LEU A 77 -15.86 -6.44 -0.60
N TYR A 78 -15.73 -5.81 0.56
CA TYR A 78 -14.67 -6.09 1.53
C TYR A 78 -15.28 -6.37 2.89
N GLY A 79 -14.90 -7.49 3.52
CA GLY A 79 -15.38 -7.83 4.87
C GLY A 79 -16.91 -7.92 5.01
N GLY A 80 -17.63 -8.21 3.92
CA GLY A 80 -19.11 -8.22 3.90
C GLY A 80 -19.76 -6.85 3.66
N GLN A 81 -18.98 -5.77 3.55
CA GLN A 81 -19.47 -4.43 3.26
C GLN A 81 -19.21 -4.03 1.80
N VAL A 82 -20.22 -3.42 1.16
CA VAL A 82 -20.12 -2.92 -0.21
C VAL A 82 -19.60 -1.49 -0.18
N TYR A 83 -18.44 -1.30 -0.77
CA TYR A 83 -17.89 0.01 -1.11
C TYR A 83 -18.29 0.31 -2.55
N ARG A 84 -19.05 1.39 -2.77
CA ARG A 84 -19.51 1.79 -4.11
C ARG A 84 -18.35 2.35 -4.91
N ALA A 85 -18.47 2.30 -6.24
CA ALA A 85 -17.52 2.99 -7.10
C ALA A 85 -17.49 4.49 -6.78
N GLY A 86 -16.29 5.06 -6.73
CA GLY A 86 -16.09 6.46 -6.37
C GLY A 86 -14.62 6.82 -6.17
N ARG A 87 -14.39 8.09 -5.83
CA ARG A 87 -13.08 8.61 -5.43
C ARG A 87 -12.94 8.56 -3.92
N TYR A 88 -11.83 7.97 -3.49
CA TYR A 88 -11.50 7.82 -2.08
C TYR A 88 -10.07 8.26 -1.85
N GLN A 89 -9.81 8.80 -0.67
CA GLN A 89 -8.45 9.06 -0.23
C GLN A 89 -7.76 7.72 0.05
N ALA A 90 -6.63 7.48 -0.62
CA ALA A 90 -5.91 6.23 -0.57
C ALA A 90 -4.41 6.45 -0.58
N LEU A 91 -3.69 5.54 0.07
CA LEU A 91 -2.25 5.41 -0.08
C LEU A 91 -1.97 4.42 -1.22
N GLN A 92 -1.31 4.89 -2.27
CA GLN A 92 -0.88 4.10 -3.41
C GLN A 92 0.61 3.83 -3.29
N ILE A 93 1.01 2.56 -3.32
CA ILE A 93 2.43 2.15 -3.33
C ILE A 93 2.78 1.58 -4.69
N TYR A 94 3.85 2.07 -5.30
CA TYR A 94 4.34 1.63 -6.61
C TYR A 94 5.68 0.90 -6.46
N LEU A 95 5.81 -0.24 -7.14
CA LEU A 95 7.06 -0.98 -7.26
C LEU A 95 7.62 -0.79 -8.68
N ALA A 96 8.90 -0.42 -8.77
CA ALA A 96 9.60 -0.03 -10.00
C ALA A 96 8.86 1.09 -10.76
N GLU A 97 8.78 1.01 -12.09
CA GLU A 97 8.12 2.03 -12.92
C GLU A 97 6.59 2.06 -12.82
N GLY A 98 5.97 1.31 -11.89
CA GLY A 98 4.52 1.31 -11.70
C GLY A 98 3.72 0.77 -12.89
N ARG A 99 4.36 0.13 -13.88
CA ARG A 99 3.67 -0.44 -15.04
C ARG A 99 2.81 -1.65 -14.66
N GLY A 100 1.54 -1.64 -15.04
CA GLY A 100 0.61 -2.76 -14.89
C GLY A 100 0.04 -2.92 -13.48
N ILE A 101 0.03 -4.15 -12.96
CA ILE A 101 -0.57 -4.56 -11.68
C ILE A 101 0.34 -4.21 -10.48
N ASN A 102 1.40 -3.41 -10.67
CA ASN A 102 2.48 -3.20 -9.69
C ASN A 102 2.24 -2.04 -8.72
N TRP A 103 0.97 -1.71 -8.51
CA TRP A 103 0.52 -0.75 -7.54
C TRP A 103 -0.62 -1.33 -6.71
N TRP A 104 -0.68 -0.97 -5.43
CA TRP A 104 -1.76 -1.40 -4.53
C TRP A 104 -2.18 -0.25 -3.64
N CYS A 105 -3.46 -0.24 -3.27
CA CYS A 105 -4.06 0.80 -2.46
C CYS A 105 -4.36 0.29 -1.04
N VAL A 106 -3.99 1.08 -0.05
CA VAL A 106 -4.65 1.04 1.27
C VAL A 106 -5.79 2.03 1.22
N LEU A 107 -7.02 1.52 1.28
CA LEU A 107 -8.20 2.35 1.45
C LEU A 107 -8.26 2.82 2.91
N PHE A 108 -8.33 4.13 3.12
CA PHE A 108 -8.70 4.67 4.42
C PHE A 108 -10.23 4.68 4.51
N PRO A 109 -10.83 4.32 5.65
CA PRO A 109 -12.20 4.71 5.93
C PRO A 109 -12.35 6.23 5.87
#